data_AF-A0A286A6Z2-F1
#
_entry.id   AF-A0A286A6Z2-F1
#
_cell.length_a   1.000
_cell.length_b   1.000
_cell.length_c   1.000
_cell.angle_alpha   90.00
_cell.angle_beta   90.00
_cell.angle_gamma   90.00
#
_symmetry.space_group_name_H-M   'P 1'
#
loop_
_entity.id
_entity.type
_entity.pdbx_description
1 polymer ?
#
loop_
_entity_poly.entity_id
_entity_poly.type
_entity_poly.pdbx_seq_one_letter_code
_entity_poly.pdbx_strand_id
1 'polypeptide(L)'
;MLINANDRISIADYLERERWYNGFEFVAYLDGAEPNEISQLSCFQTYQEANRYCLSSSTEIDNYELLSTRSVYRVLYDAINGKQDFIYRNGAVDVKAMIIARNENVTKQVTINKGENIMETNEEILAFLQERLLYTGFGDVVDVEKLRKAINSGKEDIQLKVAAVHADGILNAVLHFKKSDKSEKYFFNKYDAELKKIGVKETNKQTFFVNNSGGTFTFKEAYNLMQGRAVHKVMNKNGTDEKYSACFEIDYSKVSDKGIYDYKRHFNIDIEKMVEKFPFKELKHPQSKEMLIKGFQKGNIQTVTFEKGKTEYTRLATLNAQFRKFDFRDPDTGRLTIESQIKVAPQKAEEKNVAGDQQLSNSSKVADSTKETHQGQIPSSSKAAEDHSQTKGSTLDAKQNEQAALKTSSEKTSENLTTNSNQVEGKKPDVTNQKKAENVGVTKGVKRVRGKKISA
;
A
#
# COMPACT_ATOMS: atom_id res chain seq x y z
N MET A 1 0.93 2.02 -17.89
CA MET A 1 1.04 2.71 -19.20
C MET A 1 1.51 1.71 -20.23
N LEU A 2 0.66 1.41 -21.21
CA LEU A 2 1.04 0.72 -22.44
C LEU A 2 1.30 1.77 -23.51
N ILE A 3 2.26 1.53 -24.41
CA ILE A 3 2.49 2.39 -25.60
C ILE A 3 2.73 1.54 -26.84
N ASN A 4 2.46 2.10 -28.02
CA ASN A 4 2.74 1.41 -29.28
C ASN A 4 4.26 1.23 -29.45
N ALA A 5 4.69 0.08 -29.95
CA ALA A 5 6.09 -0.20 -30.21
C ALA A 5 6.72 0.81 -31.19
N ASN A 6 5.96 1.37 -32.12
CA ASN A 6 6.46 2.36 -33.08
C ASN A 6 6.69 3.74 -32.44
N ASP A 7 5.84 4.14 -31.49
CA ASP A 7 5.87 5.45 -30.83
C ASP A 7 6.82 5.53 -29.62
N ARG A 8 7.56 4.45 -29.34
CA ARG A 8 8.50 4.37 -28.21
C ARG A 8 9.57 5.46 -28.20
N ILE A 9 9.97 5.96 -29.37
CA ILE A 9 10.95 7.06 -29.51
C ILE A 9 10.24 8.41 -29.35
N SER A 10 9.15 8.65 -30.09
CA SER A 10 8.40 9.92 -30.05
C SER A 10 7.85 10.24 -28.65
N ILE A 11 7.40 9.21 -27.90
CA ILE A 11 6.95 9.33 -26.50
C ILE A 11 8.12 9.60 -25.55
N ALA A 12 9.28 8.97 -25.73
CA ALA A 12 10.47 9.25 -24.92
C ALA A 12 10.94 10.70 -25.14
N ASP A 13 11.07 11.12 -26.40
CA ASP A 13 11.49 12.47 -26.78
C ASP A 13 10.48 13.54 -26.32
N TYR A 14 9.18 13.25 -26.37
CA TYR A 14 8.13 14.13 -25.85
C TYR A 14 8.30 14.31 -24.34
N LEU A 15 8.33 13.21 -23.58
CA LEU A 15 8.38 13.26 -22.12
C LEU A 15 9.72 13.81 -21.59
N GLU A 16 10.84 13.60 -22.28
CA GLU A 16 12.08 14.29 -21.93
C GLU A 16 11.97 15.82 -22.14
N ARG A 17 11.42 16.28 -23.27
CA ARG A 17 11.21 17.72 -23.52
C ARG A 17 10.27 18.35 -22.50
N GLU A 18 9.12 17.74 -22.25
CA GLU A 18 8.13 18.22 -21.28
C GLU A 18 8.74 18.36 -19.87
N ARG A 19 9.60 17.41 -19.47
CA ARG A 19 10.30 17.52 -18.20
C ARG A 19 11.33 18.65 -18.19
N TRP A 20 12.18 18.78 -19.21
CA TRP A 20 13.27 19.79 -19.20
C TRP A 20 12.81 21.22 -19.44
N TYR A 21 11.81 21.44 -20.31
CA TYR A 21 11.36 22.78 -20.67
C TYR A 21 10.17 23.27 -19.82
N ASN A 22 9.23 22.38 -19.47
CA ASN A 22 8.01 22.75 -18.75
C ASN A 22 8.03 22.32 -17.27
N GLY A 23 9.05 21.55 -16.84
CA GLY A 23 9.21 21.09 -15.46
C GLY A 23 8.25 19.96 -15.05
N PHE A 24 7.66 19.25 -16.02
CA PHE A 24 6.67 18.22 -15.74
C PHE A 24 7.30 16.90 -15.26
N GLU A 25 7.42 16.72 -13.94
CA GLU A 25 7.98 15.52 -13.31
C GLU A 25 7.03 14.31 -13.31
N PHE A 26 5.73 14.51 -13.58
CA PHE A 26 4.71 13.47 -13.62
C PHE A 26 3.93 13.45 -14.94
N VAL A 27 3.59 12.25 -15.41
CA VAL A 27 2.70 12.00 -16.55
C VAL A 27 1.57 11.06 -16.12
N ALA A 28 0.33 11.53 -16.30
CA ALA A 28 -0.89 10.73 -16.17
C ALA A 28 -1.30 10.13 -17.51
N TYR A 29 -1.89 8.95 -17.48
CA TYR A 29 -2.28 8.15 -18.64
C TYR A 29 -3.46 7.23 -18.29
N LEU A 30 -4.14 6.69 -19.28
CA LEU A 30 -5.22 5.72 -19.09
C LEU A 30 -4.63 4.29 -18.94
N ASP A 31 -4.77 3.65 -17.77
CA ASP A 31 -4.27 2.28 -17.54
C ASP A 31 -5.27 1.23 -18.06
N GLY A 32 -5.45 1.23 -19.38
CA GLY A 32 -6.30 0.29 -20.11
C GLY A 32 -5.56 -0.91 -20.70
N ALA A 33 -6.28 -1.64 -21.57
CA ALA A 33 -5.72 -2.67 -22.43
C ALA A 33 -5.06 -2.10 -23.70
N GLU A 34 -5.48 -0.90 -24.13
CA GLU A 34 -4.99 -0.24 -25.34
C GLU A 34 -3.68 0.54 -25.11
N PRO A 35 -2.86 0.74 -26.16
CA PRO A 35 -1.69 1.61 -26.10
C PRO A 35 -2.11 3.08 -25.96
N ASN A 36 -1.38 3.85 -25.15
CA ASN A 36 -1.56 5.30 -25.05
C ASN A 36 -0.71 6.02 -26.12
N GLU A 37 -1.33 6.96 -26.83
CA GLU A 37 -0.67 7.95 -27.68
C GLU A 37 -0.22 9.19 -26.89
N ILE A 38 0.70 10.00 -27.45
CA ILE A 38 1.10 11.31 -26.89
C ILE A 38 -0.11 12.21 -26.63
N SER A 39 -1.13 12.15 -27.49
CA SER A 39 -2.40 12.89 -27.40
C SER A 39 -3.23 12.59 -26.13
N GLN A 40 -2.97 11.44 -25.49
CA GLN A 40 -3.68 10.94 -24.31
C GLN A 40 -2.87 11.10 -23.01
N LEU A 41 -1.61 11.55 -23.11
CA LEU A 41 -0.74 11.79 -21.96
C LEU A 41 -0.99 13.19 -21.39
N SER A 42 -1.22 13.29 -20.08
CA SER A 42 -1.38 14.57 -19.37
C SER A 42 -0.21 14.79 -18.42
N CYS A 43 0.59 15.84 -18.66
CA CYS A 43 1.83 16.11 -17.92
C CYS A 43 1.64 17.21 -16.86
N PHE A 44 2.30 17.06 -15.71
CA PHE A 44 2.11 17.93 -14.52
C PHE A 44 3.43 18.19 -13.79
N GLN A 45 3.55 19.38 -13.17
CA GLN A 45 4.71 19.74 -12.35
C GLN A 45 4.70 19.04 -10.99
N THR A 46 3.52 18.94 -10.35
CA THR A 46 3.37 18.34 -9.02
C THR A 46 2.52 17.08 -9.01
N TYR A 47 2.83 16.16 -8.09
CA TYR A 47 1.99 15.00 -7.83
C TYR A 47 0.58 15.39 -7.38
N GLN A 48 0.44 16.49 -6.62
CA GLN A 48 -0.85 16.98 -6.15
C GLN A 48 -1.79 17.36 -7.30
N GLU A 49 -1.25 17.79 -8.44
CA GLU A 49 -1.99 18.05 -9.67
C GLU A 49 -2.26 16.76 -10.44
N ALA A 50 -1.22 15.95 -10.70
CA ALA A 50 -1.35 14.69 -11.44
C ALA A 50 -2.34 13.72 -10.77
N ASN A 51 -2.21 13.51 -9.45
CA ASN A 51 -3.09 12.64 -8.69
C ASN A 51 -4.50 13.22 -8.55
N ARG A 52 -4.68 14.55 -8.51
CA ARG A 52 -6.01 15.15 -8.57
C ARG A 52 -6.65 14.89 -9.93
N TYR A 53 -5.90 15.07 -11.01
CA TYR A 53 -6.34 14.76 -12.37
C TYR A 53 -6.78 13.29 -12.48
N CYS A 54 -5.92 12.33 -12.09
CA CYS A 54 -6.28 10.91 -12.07
C CYS A 54 -7.56 10.65 -11.28
N LEU A 55 -7.70 11.20 -10.06
CA LEU A 55 -8.90 11.03 -9.24
C LEU A 55 -10.16 11.72 -9.80
N SER A 56 -10.04 12.74 -10.65
CA SER A 56 -11.18 13.41 -11.30
C SER A 56 -11.51 12.88 -12.70
N SER A 57 -10.55 12.23 -13.36
CA SER A 57 -10.66 11.71 -14.72
C SER A 57 -10.91 10.20 -14.76
N SER A 58 -10.60 9.47 -13.69
CA SER A 58 -11.07 8.09 -13.53
C SER A 58 -12.59 8.04 -13.40
N THR A 59 -13.20 7.10 -14.11
CA THR A 59 -14.62 6.75 -14.04
C THR A 59 -14.78 5.35 -13.42
N GLU A 60 -15.97 4.75 -13.49
CA GLU A 60 -16.16 3.34 -13.13
C GLU A 60 -15.59 2.37 -14.19
N ILE A 61 -15.21 2.88 -15.37
CA ILE A 61 -14.71 2.11 -16.52
C ILE A 61 -13.24 2.47 -16.80
N ASP A 62 -12.93 3.77 -16.82
CA ASP A 62 -11.63 4.32 -17.15
C ASP A 62 -10.82 4.55 -15.88
N ASN A 63 -9.65 3.92 -15.74
CA ASN A 63 -8.76 4.16 -14.61
C ASN A 63 -7.50 4.91 -15.06
N TYR A 64 -7.38 6.17 -14.67
CA TYR A 64 -6.16 6.95 -14.86
C TYR A 64 -5.14 6.64 -13.77
N GLU A 65 -3.93 6.30 -14.20
CA GLU A 65 -2.75 6.22 -13.34
C GLU A 65 -1.75 7.32 -13.71
N LEU A 66 -0.68 7.45 -12.92
CA LEU A 66 0.45 8.31 -13.20
C LEU A 66 1.78 7.59 -12.98
N LEU A 67 2.82 8.06 -13.66
CA LEU A 67 4.22 7.68 -13.45
C LEU A 67 5.07 8.96 -13.39
N SER A 68 6.25 8.88 -12.78
CA SER A 68 7.25 9.93 -12.98
C SER A 68 7.71 9.95 -14.44
N THR A 69 7.59 11.11 -15.08
CA THR A 69 8.06 11.40 -16.44
C THR A 69 9.51 10.94 -16.62
N ARG A 70 10.35 11.20 -15.60
CA ARG A 70 11.77 10.86 -15.57
C ARG A 70 12.05 9.35 -15.61
N SER A 71 11.19 8.54 -15.00
CA SER A 71 11.31 7.07 -15.05
C SER A 71 10.90 6.52 -16.41
N VAL A 72 9.88 7.11 -17.03
CA VAL A 72 9.36 6.71 -18.34
C VAL A 72 10.39 6.91 -19.45
N TYR A 73 10.85 8.14 -19.70
CA TYR A 73 11.74 8.38 -20.83
C TYR A 73 13.12 7.71 -20.62
N ARG A 74 13.59 7.61 -19.37
CA ARG A 74 14.84 6.88 -19.05
C ARG A 74 14.77 5.41 -19.40
N VAL A 75 13.69 4.69 -19.03
CA VAL A 75 13.62 3.26 -19.36
C VAL A 75 13.44 3.02 -20.85
N LEU A 76 12.72 3.91 -21.54
CA LEU A 76 12.59 3.86 -22.99
C LEU A 76 13.96 4.08 -23.66
N TYR A 77 14.73 5.11 -23.27
CA TYR A 77 16.08 5.29 -23.82
C TYR A 77 17.06 4.20 -23.42
N ASP A 78 17.02 3.67 -22.20
CA ASP A 78 17.90 2.55 -21.82
C ASP A 78 17.61 1.31 -22.68
N ALA A 79 16.35 1.07 -23.09
CA ALA A 79 16.01 0.01 -24.02
C ALA A 79 16.27 0.33 -25.50
N ILE A 80 16.03 1.57 -25.96
CA ILE A 80 16.39 2.04 -27.31
C ILE A 80 17.91 1.88 -27.54
N ASN A 81 18.72 2.13 -26.52
CA ASN A 81 20.17 2.01 -26.55
C ASN A 81 20.68 0.61 -26.14
N GLY A 82 19.82 -0.41 -26.10
CA GLY A 82 20.23 -1.81 -25.89
C GLY A 82 20.77 -2.17 -24.50
N LYS A 83 20.54 -1.34 -23.48
CA LYS A 83 20.92 -1.64 -22.08
C LYS A 83 19.88 -2.48 -21.33
N GLN A 84 18.68 -2.64 -21.90
CA GLN A 84 17.55 -3.36 -21.35
C GLN A 84 16.63 -3.83 -22.48
N ASP A 85 16.00 -5.00 -22.31
CA ASP A 85 14.98 -5.48 -23.25
C ASP A 85 13.64 -4.75 -23.11
N PHE A 86 12.95 -4.56 -24.23
CA PHE A 86 11.55 -4.11 -24.24
C PHE A 86 10.65 -5.21 -23.68
N ILE A 87 9.85 -4.89 -22.66
CA ILE A 87 8.84 -5.80 -22.11
C ILE A 87 7.51 -5.48 -22.76
N TYR A 88 6.85 -6.50 -23.30
CA TYR A 88 5.59 -6.38 -24.03
C TYR A 88 4.42 -7.00 -23.26
N ARG A 89 3.26 -6.35 -23.34
CA ARG A 89 1.96 -6.83 -22.84
C ARG A 89 0.92 -6.58 -23.93
N ASN A 90 0.25 -7.63 -24.39
CA ASN A 90 -0.73 -7.58 -25.49
C ASN A 90 -0.17 -6.96 -26.80
N GLY A 91 1.13 -7.12 -27.08
CA GLY A 91 1.80 -6.51 -28.24
C GLY A 91 2.21 -5.04 -28.08
N ALA A 92 1.70 -4.34 -27.07
CA ALA A 92 2.15 -3.01 -26.67
C ALA A 92 3.37 -3.09 -25.73
N VAL A 93 4.17 -2.04 -25.66
CA VAL A 93 5.30 -1.91 -24.73
C VAL A 93 4.76 -1.54 -23.34
N ASP A 94 5.02 -2.37 -22.33
CA ASP A 94 4.63 -2.11 -20.94
C ASP A 94 5.74 -1.36 -20.20
N VAL A 95 5.68 -0.04 -20.28
CA VAL A 95 6.64 0.88 -19.65
C VAL A 95 6.69 0.67 -18.13
N LYS A 96 5.56 0.30 -17.50
CA LYS A 96 5.47 0.09 -16.05
C LYS A 96 6.22 -1.18 -15.65
N ALA A 97 6.05 -2.27 -16.41
CA ALA A 97 6.85 -3.49 -16.24
C ALA A 97 8.33 -3.25 -16.54
N MET A 98 8.66 -2.45 -17.57
CA MET A 98 10.05 -2.08 -17.87
C MET A 98 10.72 -1.30 -16.73
N ILE A 99 10.04 -0.31 -16.11
CA ILE A 99 10.56 0.42 -14.93
C ILE A 99 10.85 -0.56 -13.79
N ILE A 100 9.97 -1.53 -13.54
CA ILE A 100 10.14 -2.54 -12.49
C ILE A 100 11.40 -3.39 -12.76
N ALA A 101 11.53 -3.94 -13.98
CA ALA A 101 12.69 -4.75 -14.36
C ALA A 101 14.02 -3.98 -14.35
N ARG A 102 13.99 -2.70 -14.75
CA ARG A 102 15.14 -1.77 -14.69
C ARG A 102 15.66 -1.66 -13.25
N ASN A 103 14.73 -1.40 -12.33
CA ASN A 103 15.01 -1.21 -10.91
C ASN A 103 15.51 -2.52 -10.26
N GLU A 104 14.88 -3.65 -10.55
CA GLU A 104 15.39 -4.96 -10.11
C GLU A 104 16.83 -5.22 -10.59
N ASN A 105 17.16 -4.87 -11.83
CA ASN A 105 18.49 -5.09 -12.39
C ASN A 105 19.54 -4.16 -11.77
N VAL A 106 19.18 -2.91 -11.45
CA VAL A 106 20.01 -2.01 -10.64
C VAL A 106 20.23 -2.61 -9.24
N THR A 107 19.17 -3.06 -8.56
CA THR A 107 19.25 -3.72 -7.24
C THR A 107 20.12 -5.01 -7.27
N LYS A 108 20.10 -5.77 -8.38
CA LYS A 108 20.99 -6.93 -8.61
C LYS A 108 22.44 -6.49 -8.79
N GLN A 109 22.74 -5.47 -9.60
CA GLN A 109 24.11 -4.96 -9.76
C GLN A 109 24.66 -4.34 -8.47
N VAL A 110 23.88 -3.54 -7.74
CA VAL A 110 24.24 -3.04 -6.39
C VAL A 110 24.49 -4.18 -5.38
N THR A 111 23.92 -5.37 -5.62
CA THR A 111 24.18 -6.58 -4.83
C THR A 111 25.44 -7.34 -5.26
N ILE A 112 25.79 -7.33 -6.55
CA ILE A 112 27.02 -7.94 -7.09
C ILE A 112 28.24 -7.06 -6.77
N ASN A 113 28.11 -5.74 -6.88
CA ASN A 113 29.17 -4.76 -6.61
C ASN A 113 29.61 -4.72 -5.14
N LYS A 114 29.00 -5.51 -4.25
CA LYS A 114 29.47 -5.72 -2.85
C LYS A 114 30.88 -6.32 -2.76
N GLY A 115 31.44 -6.82 -3.85
CA GLY A 115 32.83 -7.31 -3.92
C GLY A 115 33.88 -6.19 -4.00
N GLU A 116 33.54 -4.99 -4.46
CA GLU A 116 34.51 -3.92 -4.71
C GLU A 116 34.10 -2.60 -4.03
N ASN A 117 35.08 -1.91 -3.43
CA ASN A 117 34.85 -0.77 -2.54
C ASN A 117 34.69 0.55 -3.32
N ILE A 118 33.71 0.60 -4.23
CA ILE A 118 33.33 1.79 -4.98
C ILE A 118 32.49 2.70 -4.06
N MET A 119 32.84 3.97 -3.95
CA MET A 119 32.02 4.96 -3.24
C MET A 119 30.75 5.24 -4.04
N GLU A 120 29.60 4.75 -3.56
CA GLU A 120 28.29 5.14 -4.09
C GLU A 120 28.11 6.65 -3.95
N THR A 121 27.84 7.32 -5.06
CA THR A 121 27.58 8.75 -5.07
C THR A 121 26.23 9.08 -4.44
N ASN A 122 26.06 10.32 -3.96
CA ASN A 122 24.80 10.76 -3.38
C ASN A 122 23.60 10.64 -4.34
N GLU A 123 23.82 10.71 -5.67
CA GLU A 123 22.76 10.51 -6.66
C GLU A 123 22.39 9.02 -6.86
N GLU A 124 23.32 8.09 -6.66
CA GLU A 124 23.04 6.65 -6.66
C GLU A 124 22.30 6.23 -5.38
N ILE A 125 22.73 6.76 -4.23
CA ILE A 125 22.03 6.62 -2.95
C ILE A 125 20.61 7.20 -3.05
N LEU A 126 20.46 8.38 -3.66
CA LEU A 126 19.15 9.00 -3.89
C LEU A 126 18.28 8.13 -4.81
N ALA A 127 18.82 7.61 -5.92
CA ALA A 127 18.08 6.76 -6.85
C ALA A 127 17.58 5.47 -6.17
N PHE A 128 18.43 4.81 -5.37
CA PHE A 128 18.05 3.64 -4.56
C PHE A 128 16.95 3.95 -3.54
N LEU A 129 16.98 5.14 -2.92
CA LEU A 129 15.89 5.58 -2.05
C LEU A 129 14.61 5.90 -2.83
N GLN A 130 14.69 6.54 -4.01
CA GLN A 130 13.52 6.79 -4.87
C GLN A 130 12.84 5.48 -5.31
N GLU A 131 13.63 4.45 -5.66
CA GLU A 131 13.14 3.10 -5.96
C GLU A 131 12.38 2.49 -4.77
N ARG A 132 12.96 2.55 -3.56
CA ARG A 132 12.28 2.09 -2.33
C ARG A 132 10.97 2.84 -2.09
N LEU A 133 10.96 4.15 -2.32
CA LEU A 133 9.76 4.97 -2.14
C LEU A 133 8.68 4.58 -3.15
N LEU A 134 9.03 4.36 -4.42
CA LEU A 134 8.10 3.85 -5.43
C LEU A 134 7.46 2.52 -4.98
N TYR A 135 8.26 1.52 -4.61
CA TYR A 135 7.75 0.21 -4.19
C TYR A 135 7.00 0.21 -2.84
N THR A 136 7.12 1.27 -2.05
CA THR A 136 6.38 1.43 -0.79
C THR A 136 5.15 2.35 -0.94
N GLY A 137 4.84 2.83 -2.15
CA GLY A 137 3.70 3.72 -2.40
C GLY A 137 3.93 5.16 -1.91
N PHE A 138 5.19 5.56 -1.80
CA PHE A 138 5.64 6.90 -1.40
C PHE A 138 6.36 7.67 -2.53
N GLY A 139 6.68 7.02 -3.66
CA GLY A 139 7.55 7.56 -4.71
C GLY A 139 7.15 8.94 -5.23
N ASP A 140 5.84 9.18 -5.32
CA ASP A 140 5.28 10.40 -5.90
C ASP A 140 4.83 11.43 -4.85
N VAL A 141 4.54 11.01 -3.60
CA VAL A 141 4.15 11.90 -2.49
C VAL A 141 5.33 12.53 -1.74
N VAL A 142 6.55 12.02 -1.92
CA VAL A 142 7.74 12.47 -1.19
C VAL A 142 8.48 13.59 -1.93
N ASP A 143 8.87 14.63 -1.18
CA ASP A 143 9.74 15.69 -1.67
C ASP A 143 11.19 15.18 -1.83
N VAL A 144 11.50 14.73 -3.05
CA VAL A 144 12.82 14.21 -3.45
C VAL A 144 13.91 15.28 -3.32
N GLU A 145 13.62 16.56 -3.53
CA GLU A 145 14.62 17.62 -3.41
C GLU A 145 14.98 17.92 -1.95
N LYS A 146 14.03 17.81 -1.02
CA LYS A 146 14.34 17.80 0.43
C LYS A 146 15.19 16.59 0.80
N LEU A 147 14.94 15.41 0.22
CA LEU A 147 15.76 14.21 0.45
C LEU A 147 17.19 14.41 -0.08
N ARG A 148 17.35 14.82 -1.35
CA ARG A 148 18.65 15.16 -1.96
C ARG A 148 19.41 16.17 -1.11
N LYS A 149 18.78 17.27 -0.71
CA LYS A 149 19.43 18.33 0.09
C LYS A 149 19.83 17.84 1.47
N ALA A 150 19.09 16.92 2.08
CA ALA A 150 19.45 16.34 3.38
C ALA A 150 20.63 15.36 3.27
N ILE A 151 20.66 14.52 2.22
CA ILE A 151 21.79 13.63 1.92
C ILE A 151 23.06 14.45 1.59
N ASN A 152 22.94 15.45 0.72
CA ASN A 152 24.04 16.34 0.33
C ASN A 152 24.53 17.27 1.46
N SER A 153 23.81 17.35 2.59
CA SER A 153 24.27 18.02 3.82
C SER A 153 24.66 17.05 4.93
N GLY A 154 24.80 15.75 4.63
CA GLY A 154 25.33 14.74 5.55
C GLY A 154 24.47 14.45 6.78
N LYS A 155 23.16 14.75 6.74
CA LYS A 155 22.28 14.62 7.91
C LYS A 155 22.01 13.16 8.27
N GLU A 156 22.54 12.72 9.41
CA GLU A 156 22.43 11.32 9.86
C GLU A 156 20.98 10.83 9.98
N ASP A 157 20.08 11.64 10.54
CA ASP A 157 18.64 11.36 10.60
C ASP A 157 17.84 12.33 9.72
N ILE A 158 16.97 11.78 8.87
CA ILE A 158 16.11 12.53 7.95
C ILE A 158 14.65 12.09 8.15
N GLN A 159 13.77 13.04 8.41
CA GLN A 159 12.32 12.82 8.47
C GLN A 159 11.60 13.60 7.37
N LEU A 160 10.80 12.91 6.55
CA LEU A 160 9.94 13.54 5.54
C LEU A 160 8.48 13.24 5.86
N LYS A 161 7.63 14.28 5.77
CA LYS A 161 6.20 14.21 6.11
C LYS A 161 5.37 14.22 4.83
N VAL A 162 4.43 13.29 4.72
CA VAL A 162 3.49 13.17 3.61
C VAL A 162 2.07 12.97 4.13
N ALA A 163 1.07 13.24 3.29
CA ALA A 163 -0.32 12.94 3.56
C ALA A 163 -1.05 12.48 2.29
N ALA A 164 -1.94 11.50 2.43
CA ALA A 164 -2.89 11.08 1.40
C ALA A 164 -4.31 11.34 1.88
N VAL A 165 -5.13 11.93 1.01
CA VAL A 165 -6.56 12.12 1.23
C VAL A 165 -7.32 10.93 0.65
N HIS A 166 -8.28 10.41 1.43
CA HIS A 166 -9.17 9.32 1.05
C HIS A 166 -10.61 9.68 1.43
N ALA A 167 -11.60 8.99 0.84
CA ALA A 167 -13.01 9.29 1.05
C ALA A 167 -13.42 9.35 2.54
N ASP A 168 -12.86 8.48 3.37
CA ASP A 168 -13.21 8.35 4.80
C ASP A 168 -12.29 9.15 5.74
N GLY A 169 -11.26 9.84 5.23
CA GLY A 169 -10.25 10.48 6.08
C GLY A 169 -8.90 10.79 5.43
N ILE A 170 -7.96 11.28 6.25
CA ILE A 170 -6.59 11.63 5.84
C ILE A 170 -5.62 10.68 6.54
N LEU A 171 -4.78 10.00 5.77
CA LEU A 171 -3.64 9.26 6.28
C LEU A 171 -2.38 10.13 6.18
N ASN A 172 -1.78 10.43 7.32
CA ASN A 172 -0.50 11.14 7.41
C ASN A 172 0.61 10.11 7.64
N ALA A 173 1.82 10.36 7.14
CA ALA A 173 2.99 9.56 7.47
C ALA A 173 4.25 10.41 7.68
N VAL A 174 5.09 9.96 8.61
CA VAL A 174 6.46 10.44 8.81
C VAL A 174 7.41 9.31 8.40
N LEU A 175 8.13 9.50 7.30
CA LEU A 175 9.12 8.56 6.80
C LEU A 175 10.47 8.82 7.46
N HIS A 176 11.11 7.77 7.96
CA HIS A 176 12.40 7.85 8.65
C HIS A 176 13.51 7.20 7.81
N PHE A 177 14.47 8.03 7.40
CA PHE A 177 15.69 7.60 6.74
C PHE A 177 16.86 7.85 7.70
N LYS A 178 17.75 6.87 7.84
CA LYS A 178 19.00 7.06 8.60
C LYS A 178 20.21 6.79 7.71
N LYS A 179 21.28 7.58 7.84
CA LYS A 179 22.62 7.22 7.39
C LYS A 179 23.11 5.98 8.15
N SER A 180 23.93 5.17 7.49
CA SER A 180 24.58 3.99 8.05
C SER A 180 25.74 4.37 8.96
N ASP A 181 25.80 3.76 10.15
CA ASP A 181 26.94 3.90 11.09
C ASP A 181 28.21 3.18 10.60
N LYS A 182 28.18 2.57 9.40
CA LYS A 182 29.23 1.72 8.82
C LYS A 182 29.55 2.03 7.34
N SER A 183 28.89 3.01 6.73
CA SER A 183 29.06 3.36 5.32
C SER A 183 28.36 4.69 4.98
N GLU A 184 28.62 5.27 3.82
CA GLU A 184 27.92 6.51 3.40
C GLU A 184 26.44 6.30 2.99
N LYS A 185 25.96 5.05 3.00
CA LYS A 185 24.61 4.67 2.55
C LYS A 185 23.52 5.19 3.48
N TYR A 186 22.36 5.48 2.90
CA TYR A 186 21.14 5.83 3.63
C TYR A 186 20.07 4.75 3.48
N PHE A 187 19.31 4.51 4.54
CA PHE A 187 18.26 3.49 4.58
C PHE A 187 16.92 4.07 5.04
N PHE A 188 15.89 3.92 4.18
CA PHE A 188 14.49 4.06 4.60
C PHE A 188 14.08 2.82 5.38
N ASN A 189 13.92 2.96 6.71
CA ASN A 189 13.80 1.84 7.65
C ASN A 189 12.37 1.65 8.20
N LYS A 190 11.62 2.74 8.35
CA LYS A 190 10.23 2.73 8.85
C LYS A 190 9.47 3.97 8.43
N TYR A 191 8.15 3.92 8.52
CA TYR A 191 7.30 5.10 8.57
C TYR A 191 6.29 5.00 9.72
N ASP A 192 6.03 6.12 10.37
CA ASP A 192 5.00 6.23 11.41
C ASP A 192 3.76 6.86 10.78
N ALA A 193 2.62 6.15 10.80
CA ALA A 193 1.39 6.57 10.16
C ALA A 193 0.33 7.03 11.19
N GLU A 194 -0.45 8.06 10.83
CA GLU A 194 -1.52 8.64 11.65
C GLU A 194 -2.79 8.84 10.80
N LEU A 195 -3.79 8.00 11.03
CA LEU A 195 -5.09 8.03 10.34
C LEU A 195 -6.09 8.91 11.09
N LYS A 196 -6.61 9.93 10.41
CA LYS A 196 -7.68 10.81 10.89
C LYS A 196 -8.94 10.52 10.09
N LYS A 197 -9.96 9.94 10.71
CA LYS A 197 -11.24 9.64 10.03
C LYS A 197 -12.17 10.85 10.10
N ILE A 198 -12.98 11.06 9.07
CA ILE A 198 -13.94 12.17 9.05
C ILE A 198 -14.93 12.02 10.22
N GLY A 199 -15.19 13.10 10.94
CA GLY A 199 -16.09 13.13 12.10
C GLY A 199 -15.53 12.50 13.39
N VAL A 200 -14.35 11.86 13.36
CA VAL A 200 -13.74 11.21 14.52
C VAL A 200 -12.60 12.09 15.06
N LYS A 201 -12.69 12.47 16.34
CA LYS A 201 -11.66 13.30 17.02
C LYS A 201 -10.38 12.52 17.33
N GLU A 202 -10.49 11.21 17.53
CA GLU A 202 -9.39 10.30 17.84
C GLU A 202 -8.61 9.91 16.58
N THR A 203 -7.31 9.70 16.73
CA THR A 203 -6.39 9.38 15.62
C THR A 203 -5.70 8.06 15.86
N ASN A 204 -5.88 7.08 14.97
CA ASN A 204 -5.17 5.81 15.07
C ASN A 204 -3.72 5.99 14.58
N LYS A 205 -2.76 5.44 15.32
CA LYS A 205 -1.33 5.48 14.99
C LYS A 205 -0.77 4.06 14.87
N GLN A 206 0.15 3.87 13.94
CA GLN A 206 0.88 2.61 13.77
C GLN A 206 2.24 2.86 13.10
N THR A 207 3.28 2.20 13.59
CA THR A 207 4.58 2.16 12.91
C THR A 207 4.64 0.98 11.94
N PHE A 208 5.06 1.24 10.71
CA PHE A 208 5.28 0.23 9.68
C PHE A 208 6.78 0.17 9.36
N PHE A 209 7.36 -1.01 9.49
CA PHE A 209 8.77 -1.27 9.18
C PHE A 209 8.94 -1.58 7.69
N VAL A 210 10.06 -1.12 7.12
CA VAL A 210 10.45 -1.34 5.73
C VAL A 210 11.57 -2.37 5.72
N ASN A 211 11.32 -3.52 5.09
CA ASN A 211 12.26 -4.62 4.99
C ASN A 211 12.79 -4.77 3.56
N ASN A 212 14.09 -5.01 3.43
CA ASN A 212 14.81 -5.22 2.18
C ASN A 212 14.41 -6.52 1.48
N SER A 213 14.08 -7.57 2.26
CA SER A 213 13.87 -8.94 1.75
C SER A 213 12.40 -9.23 1.36
N GLY A 214 11.57 -8.19 1.25
CA GLY A 214 10.12 -8.29 1.03
C GLY A 214 9.30 -8.11 2.31
N GLY A 215 7.98 -8.26 2.19
CA GLY A 215 7.05 -8.15 3.32
C GLY A 215 6.59 -6.73 3.71
N THR A 216 7.25 -5.68 3.22
CA THR A 216 6.84 -4.29 3.51
C THR A 216 5.39 -4.00 3.10
N PHE A 217 4.63 -3.36 4.00
CA PHE A 217 3.33 -2.79 3.68
C PHE A 217 3.52 -1.42 3.01
N THR A 218 2.89 -1.23 1.85
CA THR A 218 2.82 0.07 1.17
C THR A 218 1.92 1.05 1.90
N PHE A 219 2.04 2.34 1.60
CA PHE A 219 1.23 3.40 2.21
C PHE A 219 -0.29 3.16 2.06
N LYS A 220 -0.72 2.60 0.92
CA LYS A 220 -2.14 2.23 0.68
C LYS A 220 -2.57 0.99 1.48
N GLU A 221 -1.69 0.01 1.64
CA GLU A 221 -1.96 -1.17 2.49
C GLU A 221 -2.01 -0.78 3.97
N ALA A 222 -1.16 0.15 4.42
CA ALA A 222 -1.25 0.76 5.74
C ALA A 222 -2.59 1.46 5.97
N TYR A 223 -3.11 2.24 5.00
CA TYR A 223 -4.47 2.77 5.06
C TYR A 223 -5.52 1.68 5.28
N ASN A 224 -5.43 0.59 4.51
CA ASN A 224 -6.38 -0.51 4.57
C ASN A 224 -6.32 -1.23 5.94
N LEU A 225 -5.12 -1.50 6.46
CA LEU A 225 -4.89 -2.07 7.80
C LEU A 225 -5.42 -1.17 8.92
N MET A 226 -5.15 0.15 8.86
CA MET A 226 -5.63 1.13 9.85
C MET A 226 -7.14 1.39 9.77
N GLN A 227 -7.77 1.06 8.63
CA GLN A 227 -9.23 0.97 8.49
C GLN A 227 -9.81 -0.39 8.96
N GLY A 228 -8.97 -1.32 9.45
CA GLY A 228 -9.41 -2.62 9.95
C GLY A 228 -9.70 -3.65 8.86
N ARG A 229 -9.14 -3.49 7.66
CA ARG A 229 -9.23 -4.47 6.56
C ARG A 229 -7.98 -5.36 6.52
N ALA A 230 -8.17 -6.61 6.10
CA ALA A 230 -7.10 -7.56 5.93
C ALA A 230 -6.22 -7.24 4.71
N VAL A 231 -4.90 -7.40 4.82
CA VAL A 231 -3.94 -7.32 3.70
C VAL A 231 -3.16 -8.61 3.58
N HIS A 232 -3.15 -9.22 2.39
CA HIS A 232 -2.38 -10.42 2.07
C HIS A 232 -0.92 -10.07 1.75
N LYS A 233 0.02 -10.72 2.44
CA LYS A 233 1.47 -10.60 2.17
C LYS A 233 2.15 -11.96 2.22
N VAL A 234 3.16 -12.08 1.36
CA VAL A 234 4.26 -13.02 1.56
C VAL A 234 5.32 -12.33 2.42
N MET A 235 5.66 -12.94 3.54
CA MET A 235 6.68 -12.50 4.49
C MET A 235 7.77 -13.57 4.61
N ASN A 236 8.98 -13.18 5.03
CA ASN A 236 9.98 -14.14 5.49
C ASN A 236 9.69 -14.53 6.95
N LYS A 237 9.97 -15.78 7.34
CA LYS A 237 9.99 -16.20 8.75
C LYS A 237 11.17 -15.53 9.47
N ASN A 238 11.02 -15.25 10.77
CA ASN A 238 11.99 -14.47 11.54
C ASN A 238 13.39 -15.11 11.49
N GLY A 239 14.35 -14.40 10.88
CA GLY A 239 15.76 -14.83 10.81
C GLY A 239 16.10 -15.87 9.73
N THR A 240 15.17 -16.19 8.81
CA THR A 240 15.43 -17.16 7.72
C THR A 240 14.87 -16.66 6.38
N ASP A 241 15.37 -17.19 5.27
CA ASP A 241 14.83 -16.91 3.92
C ASP A 241 13.55 -17.72 3.58
N GLU A 242 13.07 -18.57 4.50
CA GLU A 242 11.81 -19.28 4.34
C GLU A 242 10.62 -18.30 4.28
N LYS A 243 9.85 -18.37 3.21
CA LYS A 243 8.67 -17.51 3.01
C LYS A 243 7.38 -18.17 3.52
N TYR A 244 6.47 -17.35 4.03
CA TYR A 244 5.11 -17.73 4.38
C TYR A 244 4.11 -16.71 3.85
N SER A 245 2.89 -17.15 3.53
CA SER A 245 1.80 -16.27 3.07
C SER A 245 0.69 -16.22 4.11
N ALA A 246 0.20 -15.03 4.42
CA ALA A 246 -0.92 -14.82 5.33
C ALA A 246 -1.68 -13.53 4.99
N CYS A 247 -2.93 -13.45 5.42
CA CYS A 247 -3.63 -12.17 5.54
C CYS A 247 -3.37 -11.58 6.94
N PHE A 248 -3.06 -10.28 6.98
CA PHE A 248 -2.70 -9.52 8.17
C PHE A 248 -3.81 -8.53 8.51
N GLU A 249 -4.20 -8.46 9.77
CA GLU A 249 -5.11 -7.43 10.33
C GLU A 249 -4.44 -6.84 11.60
N ILE A 250 -4.61 -5.55 11.91
CA ILE A 250 -4.03 -4.96 13.12
C ILE A 250 -4.73 -5.53 14.37
N ASP A 251 -3.95 -6.06 15.32
CA ASP A 251 -4.45 -6.55 16.60
C ASP A 251 -4.45 -5.41 17.63
N TYR A 252 -5.49 -4.57 17.61
CA TYR A 252 -5.66 -3.49 18.59
C TYR A 252 -5.74 -3.96 20.05
N SER A 253 -5.84 -5.26 20.32
CA SER A 253 -5.74 -5.84 21.67
C SER A 253 -4.29 -6.09 22.14
N LYS A 254 -3.30 -5.97 21.25
CA LYS A 254 -1.88 -6.24 21.52
C LYS A 254 -1.01 -5.08 21.07
N VAL A 255 -0.63 -4.23 22.02
CA VAL A 255 0.32 -3.13 21.82
C VAL A 255 1.63 -3.45 22.55
N SER A 256 2.75 -3.11 21.92
CA SER A 256 4.08 -3.16 22.53
C SER A 256 4.37 -1.90 23.36
N ASP A 257 5.38 -1.96 24.23
CA ASP A 257 5.84 -0.84 25.07
C ASP A 257 6.17 0.45 24.29
N LYS A 258 6.39 0.33 22.97
CA LYS A 258 6.68 1.43 22.03
C LYS A 258 5.43 2.00 21.35
N GLY A 259 4.23 1.58 21.74
CA GLY A 259 2.96 2.02 21.16
C GLY A 259 2.64 1.43 19.78
N ILE A 260 3.34 0.37 19.37
CA ILE A 260 3.16 -0.31 18.08
C ILE A 260 2.30 -1.56 18.29
N TYR A 261 1.23 -1.71 17.50
CA TYR A 261 0.33 -2.87 17.56
C TYR A 261 0.90 -4.08 16.79
N ASP A 262 0.70 -5.30 17.28
CA ASP A 262 0.97 -6.54 16.53
C ASP A 262 -0.14 -6.79 15.48
N TYR A 263 0.02 -7.84 14.67
CA TYR A 263 -0.92 -8.26 13.62
C TYR A 263 -1.51 -9.64 13.94
N LYS A 264 -2.83 -9.77 13.77
CA LYS A 264 -3.47 -11.07 13.56
C LYS A 264 -3.01 -11.63 12.22
N ARG A 265 -2.67 -12.92 12.19
CA ARG A 265 -2.08 -13.60 11.03
C ARG A 265 -2.98 -14.77 10.62
N HIS A 266 -3.68 -14.61 9.51
CA HIS A 266 -4.67 -15.54 8.99
C HIS A 266 -4.06 -16.35 7.84
N PHE A 267 -3.60 -17.56 8.17
CA PHE A 267 -2.98 -18.50 7.23
C PHE A 267 -4.02 -19.32 6.45
N ASN A 268 -3.59 -19.91 5.34
CA ASN A 268 -4.39 -20.81 4.50
C ASN A 268 -5.65 -20.14 3.94
N ILE A 269 -5.52 -18.88 3.51
CA ILE A 269 -6.55 -18.12 2.78
C ILE A 269 -6.11 -18.01 1.32
N ASP A 270 -6.87 -18.66 0.45
CA ASP A 270 -6.68 -18.64 -0.99
C ASP A 270 -7.71 -17.67 -1.60
N ILE A 271 -7.27 -16.43 -1.86
CA ILE A 271 -8.15 -15.36 -2.33
C ILE A 271 -8.68 -15.66 -3.73
N GLU A 272 -7.90 -16.32 -4.59
CA GLU A 272 -8.35 -16.71 -5.94
C GLU A 272 -9.46 -17.75 -5.87
N LYS A 273 -9.26 -18.85 -5.13
CA LYS A 273 -10.31 -19.86 -4.88
C LYS A 273 -11.46 -19.36 -4.01
N MET A 274 -11.35 -18.18 -3.38
CA MET A 274 -12.49 -17.49 -2.76
C MET A 274 -13.28 -16.69 -3.79
N VAL A 275 -12.60 -15.98 -4.70
CA VAL A 275 -13.19 -15.18 -5.78
C VAL A 275 -13.95 -16.06 -6.77
N GLU A 276 -13.38 -17.21 -7.16
CA GLU A 276 -13.96 -18.16 -8.12
C GLU A 276 -15.28 -18.83 -7.65
N LYS A 277 -15.68 -18.65 -6.38
CA LYS A 277 -16.94 -19.17 -5.83
C LYS A 277 -18.15 -18.25 -6.10
N PHE A 278 -17.94 -17.15 -6.82
CA PHE A 278 -18.96 -16.15 -7.10
C PHE A 278 -19.06 -15.86 -8.60
N PRO A 279 -20.27 -15.65 -9.14
CA PRO A 279 -20.47 -15.31 -10.56
C PRO A 279 -20.20 -13.82 -10.82
N PHE A 280 -19.01 -13.32 -10.47
CA PHE A 280 -18.62 -11.95 -10.80
C PHE A 280 -18.35 -11.84 -12.30
N LYS A 281 -18.91 -10.82 -12.96
CA LYS A 281 -18.71 -10.55 -14.40
C LYS A 281 -17.24 -10.32 -14.74
N GLU A 282 -16.48 -9.77 -13.80
CA GLU A 282 -15.04 -9.51 -13.88
C GLU A 282 -14.21 -10.80 -14.10
N LEU A 283 -14.72 -11.99 -13.77
CA LEU A 283 -14.01 -13.26 -14.01
C LEU A 283 -13.99 -13.70 -15.48
N LYS A 284 -14.84 -13.08 -16.33
CA LYS A 284 -14.89 -13.35 -17.78
C LYS A 284 -13.65 -12.84 -18.52
N HIS A 285 -12.88 -11.94 -17.92
CA HIS A 285 -11.68 -11.34 -18.51
C HIS A 285 -10.46 -11.54 -17.59
N PRO A 286 -9.37 -12.20 -18.05
CA PRO A 286 -8.22 -12.52 -17.19
C PRO A 286 -7.58 -11.31 -16.49
N GLN A 287 -7.48 -10.17 -17.17
CA GLN A 287 -6.94 -8.93 -16.60
C GLN A 287 -7.84 -8.38 -15.47
N SER A 288 -9.16 -8.39 -15.66
CA SER A 288 -10.12 -7.97 -14.64
C SER A 288 -10.12 -8.92 -13.43
N LYS A 289 -10.03 -10.25 -13.65
CA LYS A 289 -9.81 -11.24 -12.59
C LYS A 289 -8.53 -10.93 -11.79
N GLU A 290 -7.42 -10.68 -12.47
CA GLU A 290 -6.13 -10.40 -11.84
C GLU A 290 -6.14 -9.10 -11.04
N MET A 291 -6.72 -8.02 -11.59
CA MET A 291 -6.89 -6.74 -10.89
C MET A 291 -7.76 -6.88 -9.64
N LEU A 292 -8.89 -7.59 -9.74
CA LEU A 292 -9.81 -7.85 -8.63
C LEU A 292 -9.13 -8.63 -7.50
N ILE A 293 -8.41 -9.71 -7.83
CA ILE A 293 -7.63 -10.51 -6.86
C ILE A 293 -6.54 -9.65 -6.21
N LYS A 294 -5.78 -8.86 -6.99
CA LYS A 294 -4.76 -7.94 -6.47
C LYS A 294 -5.36 -6.85 -5.58
N GLY A 295 -6.58 -6.39 -5.86
CA GLY A 295 -7.30 -5.43 -5.03
C GLY A 295 -7.69 -6.02 -3.67
N PHE A 296 -8.27 -7.23 -3.66
CA PHE A 296 -8.56 -7.94 -2.40
C PHE A 296 -7.28 -8.28 -1.62
N GLN A 297 -6.21 -8.71 -2.29
CA GLN A 297 -4.91 -8.95 -1.66
C GLN A 297 -4.37 -7.68 -0.98
N LYS A 298 -4.49 -6.51 -1.61
CA LYS A 298 -4.08 -5.23 -1.03
C LYS A 298 -5.01 -4.72 0.08
N GLY A 299 -6.11 -5.40 0.40
CA GLY A 299 -7.11 -4.98 1.37
C GLY A 299 -8.00 -3.82 0.92
N ASN A 300 -8.12 -3.60 -0.40
CA ASN A 300 -9.04 -2.62 -0.95
C ASN A 300 -10.51 -3.10 -0.80
N ILE A 301 -11.42 -2.13 -0.77
CA ILE A 301 -12.82 -2.38 -1.16
C ILE A 301 -12.83 -2.52 -2.69
N GLN A 302 -13.61 -3.45 -3.23
CA GLN A 302 -13.71 -3.69 -4.66
C GLN A 302 -15.17 -3.66 -5.10
N THR A 303 -15.47 -2.94 -6.18
CA THR A 303 -16.74 -3.12 -6.90
C THR A 303 -16.70 -4.46 -7.60
N VAL A 304 -17.78 -5.25 -7.48
CA VAL A 304 -17.99 -6.49 -8.22
C VAL A 304 -19.39 -6.49 -8.83
N THR A 305 -19.51 -7.03 -10.03
CA THR A 305 -20.73 -6.96 -10.85
C THR A 305 -21.38 -8.34 -10.96
N PHE A 306 -22.68 -8.41 -10.72
CA PHE A 306 -23.48 -9.63 -10.79
C PHE A 306 -24.55 -9.54 -11.86
N GLU A 307 -24.77 -10.65 -12.57
CA GLU A 307 -25.84 -10.80 -13.58
C GLU A 307 -27.05 -11.52 -12.96
N LYS A 308 -28.25 -10.95 -13.11
CA LYS A 308 -29.52 -11.55 -12.67
C LYS A 308 -30.52 -11.56 -13.82
N GLY A 309 -30.42 -12.57 -14.67
CA GLY A 309 -31.23 -12.65 -15.90
C GLY A 309 -30.71 -11.66 -16.94
N LYS A 310 -31.47 -10.58 -17.19
CA LYS A 310 -31.07 -9.50 -18.13
C LYS A 310 -30.64 -8.20 -17.42
N THR A 311 -30.64 -8.15 -16.09
CA THR A 311 -30.19 -6.97 -15.33
C THR A 311 -28.87 -7.26 -14.63
N GLU A 312 -28.01 -6.24 -14.59
CA GLU A 312 -26.77 -6.25 -13.83
C GLU A 312 -26.93 -5.39 -12.57
N TYR A 313 -26.19 -5.74 -11.50
CA TYR A 313 -26.12 -4.93 -10.29
C TYR A 313 -24.74 -5.09 -9.62
N THR A 314 -24.26 -4.02 -9.00
CA THR A 314 -22.93 -3.96 -8.37
C THR A 314 -23.00 -4.08 -6.85
N ARG A 315 -21.89 -4.54 -6.24
CA ARG A 315 -21.69 -4.54 -4.79
C ARG A 315 -20.26 -4.15 -4.45
N LEU A 316 -20.10 -3.48 -3.30
CA LEU A 316 -18.81 -3.20 -2.68
C LEU A 316 -18.40 -4.40 -1.82
N ALA A 317 -17.53 -5.25 -2.36
CA ALA A 317 -16.95 -6.40 -1.67
C ALA A 317 -15.73 -6.01 -0.83
N THR A 318 -15.49 -6.70 0.27
CA THR A 318 -14.29 -6.56 1.11
C THR A 318 -13.89 -7.93 1.67
N LEU A 319 -12.59 -8.26 1.65
CA LEU A 319 -12.07 -9.50 2.24
C LEU A 319 -12.20 -9.47 3.77
N ASN A 320 -12.83 -10.50 4.33
CA ASN A 320 -12.88 -10.76 5.76
C ASN A 320 -12.02 -12.00 6.08
N ALA A 321 -10.79 -11.78 6.57
CA ALA A 321 -9.84 -12.87 6.75
C ALA A 321 -10.16 -13.73 7.99
N GLN A 322 -10.70 -13.12 9.05
CA GLN A 322 -11.18 -13.87 10.22
C GLN A 322 -12.23 -14.94 9.85
N PHE A 323 -13.23 -14.58 9.04
CA PHE A 323 -14.31 -15.50 8.66
C PHE A 323 -14.13 -16.17 7.28
N ARG A 324 -12.99 -15.94 6.60
CA ARG A 324 -12.62 -16.52 5.28
C ARG A 324 -13.70 -16.35 4.20
N LYS A 325 -14.34 -15.17 4.17
CA LYS A 325 -15.42 -14.80 3.25
C LYS A 325 -15.22 -13.40 2.67
N PHE A 326 -16.12 -12.98 1.79
CA PHE A 326 -16.28 -11.58 1.43
C PHE A 326 -17.50 -11.00 2.14
N ASP A 327 -17.35 -9.81 2.72
CA ASP A 327 -18.48 -8.99 3.15
C ASP A 327 -18.87 -8.08 1.98
N PHE A 328 -20.13 -8.17 1.55
CA PHE A 328 -20.68 -7.40 0.43
C PHE A 328 -21.58 -6.28 0.95
N ARG A 329 -21.41 -5.07 0.44
CA ARG A 329 -22.27 -3.92 0.72
C ARG A 329 -22.95 -3.42 -0.54
N ASP A 330 -24.17 -2.96 -0.38
CA ASP A 330 -24.89 -2.14 -1.35
C ASP A 330 -24.16 -0.78 -1.53
N PRO A 331 -23.87 -0.30 -2.75
CA PRO A 331 -23.06 0.90 -2.94
C PRO A 331 -23.72 2.17 -2.39
N ASP A 332 -25.01 2.38 -2.67
CA ASP A 332 -25.74 3.60 -2.31
C ASP A 332 -26.05 3.68 -0.82
N THR A 333 -26.44 2.55 -0.21
CA THR A 333 -26.90 2.52 1.18
C THR A 333 -25.87 2.02 2.18
N GLY A 334 -24.72 1.50 1.72
CA GLY A 334 -23.69 0.86 2.55
C GLY A 334 -24.13 -0.42 3.27
N ARG A 335 -25.37 -0.88 3.07
CA ARG A 335 -25.98 -2.00 3.81
C ARG A 335 -25.33 -3.33 3.43
N LEU A 336 -25.03 -4.16 4.44
CA LEU A 336 -24.54 -5.52 4.21
C LEU A 336 -25.59 -6.37 3.47
N THR A 337 -25.18 -6.98 2.36
CA THR A 337 -25.99 -7.95 1.62
C THR A 337 -25.74 -9.35 2.17
N ILE A 338 -26.77 -10.17 2.33
CA ILE A 338 -26.63 -11.55 2.83
C ILE A 338 -26.06 -12.42 1.70
N GLU A 339 -24.98 -13.16 1.98
CA GLU A 339 -24.22 -13.92 0.97
C GLU A 339 -25.06 -14.96 0.20
N SER A 340 -26.12 -15.50 0.83
CA SER A 340 -27.09 -16.40 0.19
C SER A 340 -28.03 -15.73 -0.83
N GLN A 341 -28.12 -14.39 -0.84
CA GLN A 341 -28.83 -13.62 -1.87
C GLN A 341 -27.95 -13.38 -3.11
N ILE A 342 -26.63 -13.56 -2.96
CA ILE A 342 -25.61 -13.35 -4.00
C ILE A 342 -25.25 -14.67 -4.68
N LYS A 343 -25.10 -15.74 -3.90
CA LYS A 343 -24.90 -17.09 -4.44
C LYS A 343 -26.17 -17.58 -5.11
N VAL A 344 -26.23 -17.41 -6.43
CA VAL A 344 -27.18 -18.16 -7.28
C VAL A 344 -26.99 -19.64 -6.97
N ALA A 345 -28.03 -20.31 -6.48
CA ALA A 345 -27.99 -21.75 -6.25
C ALA A 345 -27.65 -22.45 -7.57
N PRO A 346 -26.82 -23.52 -7.56
CA PRO A 346 -26.62 -24.32 -8.76
C PRO A 346 -27.99 -24.76 -9.29
N GLN A 347 -28.23 -24.57 -10.59
CA GLN A 347 -29.48 -24.99 -11.21
C GLN A 347 -29.68 -26.48 -10.90
N LYS A 348 -30.81 -26.82 -10.24
CA LYS A 348 -31.17 -28.22 -10.00
C LYS A 348 -31.18 -28.94 -11.35
N ALA A 349 -30.35 -29.98 -11.48
CA ALA A 349 -30.56 -30.97 -12.53
C ALA A 349 -31.98 -31.56 -12.38
N GLU A 350 -32.62 -31.86 -13.50
CA GLU A 350 -34.04 -32.22 -13.52
C GLU A 350 -34.32 -33.49 -12.72
N GLU A 351 -35.18 -33.38 -11.70
CA GLU A 351 -35.70 -34.51 -10.94
C GLU A 351 -36.65 -35.33 -11.82
N LYS A 352 -36.10 -36.26 -12.60
CA LYS A 352 -36.90 -37.26 -13.33
C LYS A 352 -37.61 -38.17 -12.35
N ASN A 353 -38.91 -37.93 -12.21
CA ASN A 353 -39.84 -38.82 -11.52
C ASN A 353 -39.77 -40.23 -12.13
N VAL A 354 -39.48 -41.23 -11.29
CA VAL A 354 -39.95 -42.61 -11.47
C VAL A 354 -40.63 -42.98 -10.16
N ALA A 355 -41.92 -43.29 -10.22
CA ALA A 355 -42.73 -43.58 -9.05
C ALA A 355 -42.93 -45.10 -8.87
N GLY A 356 -43.09 -45.50 -7.61
CA GLY A 356 -43.54 -46.83 -7.22
C GLY A 356 -42.54 -47.62 -6.36
N ASP A 357 -42.97 -48.36 -5.34
CA ASP A 357 -44.27 -48.30 -4.65
C ASP A 357 -44.16 -48.99 -3.28
N GLN A 358 -45.06 -48.66 -2.32
CA GLN A 358 -45.35 -49.40 -1.08
C GLN A 358 -44.17 -49.60 -0.07
N GLN A 359 -44.36 -49.81 1.25
CA GLN A 359 -45.45 -49.48 2.18
C GLN A 359 -44.89 -49.45 3.63
N LEU A 360 -45.64 -48.83 4.56
CA LEU A 360 -45.76 -49.13 6.01
C LEU A 360 -44.51 -49.67 6.78
N SER A 361 -44.11 -49.06 7.90
CA SER A 361 -44.91 -49.15 9.14
C SER A 361 -44.35 -48.29 10.30
N ASN A 362 -45.15 -48.15 11.38
CA ASN A 362 -44.83 -47.42 12.62
C ASN A 362 -43.80 -48.19 13.49
N SER A 363 -43.14 -47.65 14.52
CA SER A 363 -43.63 -46.68 15.53
C SER A 363 -42.53 -46.06 16.42
N SER A 364 -42.93 -45.12 17.30
CA SER A 364 -42.48 -44.80 18.67
C SER A 364 -41.04 -45.17 19.13
N LYS A 365 -40.27 -44.26 19.78
CA LYS A 365 -40.37 -43.87 21.22
C LYS A 365 -40.59 -45.10 22.14
N VAL A 366 -39.86 -45.34 23.23
CA VAL A 366 -39.39 -44.46 24.34
C VAL A 366 -38.03 -45.00 24.87
N ALA A 367 -37.36 -44.28 25.77
CA ALA A 367 -36.18 -44.76 26.51
C ALA A 367 -36.56 -45.66 27.73
N ASP A 368 -35.59 -46.29 28.40
CA ASP A 368 -35.19 -45.98 29.80
C ASP A 368 -34.20 -47.01 30.39
N SER A 369 -33.35 -46.56 31.32
CA SER A 369 -32.58 -47.37 32.30
C SER A 369 -31.49 -48.34 31.76
N THR A 370 -30.52 -48.86 32.55
CA THR A 370 -30.24 -48.73 33.99
C THR A 370 -28.72 -48.78 34.30
N LYS A 371 -28.29 -48.10 35.38
CA LYS A 371 -27.26 -48.43 36.42
C LYS A 371 -26.03 -49.35 36.12
N GLU A 372 -24.79 -48.92 36.43
CA GLU A 372 -23.93 -49.28 37.62
C GLU A 372 -23.33 -50.73 37.60
N THR A 373 -22.08 -51.06 38.02
CA THR A 373 -20.89 -50.30 38.50
C THR A 373 -19.60 -51.16 38.54
N HIS A 374 -18.43 -50.49 38.36
CA HIS A 374 -17.12 -50.72 39.02
C HIS A 374 -16.21 -51.97 38.82
N GLN A 375 -14.92 -51.75 39.16
CA GLN A 375 -13.75 -52.66 39.26
C GLN A 375 -13.23 -53.26 37.92
N GLY A 376 -11.94 -53.44 37.64
CA GLY A 376 -10.65 -53.06 38.27
C GLY A 376 -9.54 -52.98 37.19
N GLN A 377 -8.22 -52.97 37.39
CA GLN A 377 -7.34 -53.01 38.59
C GLN A 377 -6.02 -52.21 38.27
N ILE A 378 -4.95 -52.39 39.07
CA ILE A 378 -3.60 -51.77 38.99
C ILE A 378 -2.57 -52.92 39.25
N PRO A 379 -1.40 -53.06 38.54
CA PRO A 379 -0.12 -52.56 39.12
C PRO A 379 1.11 -52.30 38.19
N SER A 380 2.13 -51.64 38.79
CA SER A 380 3.61 -51.71 38.53
C SER A 380 4.18 -51.25 37.17
N SER A 381 5.22 -50.39 37.03
CA SER A 381 6.55 -50.19 37.67
C SER A 381 7.64 -51.19 37.20
N SER A 382 8.93 -50.86 36.96
CA SER A 382 9.67 -49.57 36.86
C SER A 382 11.16 -49.81 36.51
N LYS A 383 11.86 -48.78 35.96
CA LYS A 383 13.33 -48.54 35.98
C LYS A 383 14.33 -49.43 35.18
N ALA A 384 15.21 -48.72 34.45
CA ALA A 384 16.70 -48.83 34.42
C ALA A 384 17.41 -49.95 33.61
N ALA A 385 18.65 -49.79 33.09
CA ALA A 385 19.50 -48.59 32.80
C ALA A 385 20.70 -48.97 31.88
N GLU A 386 21.45 -47.97 31.37
CA GLU A 386 22.85 -48.03 30.83
C GLU A 386 23.09 -48.85 29.51
N ASP A 387 24.17 -48.69 28.73
CA ASP A 387 25.47 -47.98 28.96
C ASP A 387 26.09 -47.25 27.70
N HIS A 388 27.28 -46.66 27.90
CA HIS A 388 28.25 -45.86 27.12
C HIS A 388 28.70 -46.32 25.69
N SER A 389 29.50 -45.57 24.90
CA SER A 389 30.51 -44.48 25.13
C SER A 389 30.38 -43.28 24.13
N GLN A 390 30.87 -42.04 24.32
CA GLN A 390 32.18 -41.44 24.74
C GLN A 390 33.35 -41.68 23.75
N THR A 391 34.24 -40.73 23.41
CA THR A 391 34.92 -39.63 24.16
C THR A 391 35.14 -38.32 23.32
N LYS A 392 35.02 -37.09 23.87
CA LYS A 392 36.02 -36.14 24.52
C LYS A 392 37.12 -35.56 23.59
N GLY A 393 37.63 -34.32 23.77
CA GLY A 393 37.43 -33.30 24.83
C GLY A 393 37.62 -31.84 24.33
N SER A 394 37.28 -30.81 25.12
CA SER A 394 38.18 -30.02 26.03
C SER A 394 38.85 -28.80 25.35
N THR A 395 38.92 -27.57 25.89
CA THR A 395 38.47 -26.96 27.18
C THR A 395 38.58 -25.41 27.08
N LEU A 396 37.85 -24.65 27.92
CA LEU A 396 38.16 -23.33 28.57
C LEU A 396 38.82 -22.18 27.74
N ASP A 397 38.60 -20.89 27.99
CA ASP A 397 38.06 -20.17 29.16
C ASP A 397 37.54 -18.74 28.79
N ALA A 398 37.36 -17.87 29.80
CA ALA A 398 37.25 -16.41 29.79
C ALA A 398 35.85 -15.75 29.70
N LYS A 399 35.50 -15.07 30.80
CA LYS A 399 34.52 -13.96 30.87
C LYS A 399 35.31 -12.65 31.04
N GLN A 400 34.83 -11.52 30.51
CA GLN A 400 34.55 -10.25 31.23
C GLN A 400 34.42 -9.03 30.31
N ASN A 401 33.66 -8.04 30.81
CA ASN A 401 33.51 -6.64 30.37
C ASN A 401 32.97 -6.38 28.93
N GLU A 402 32.33 -5.22 28.66
CA GLU A 402 32.15 -4.04 29.51
C GLU A 402 30.74 -3.40 29.41
N GLN A 403 30.22 -2.89 30.53
CA GLN A 403 29.12 -1.92 30.57
C GLN A 403 29.66 -0.57 31.06
N ALA A 404 29.93 0.38 30.15
CA ALA A 404 30.41 1.71 30.54
C ALA A 404 30.06 2.80 29.51
N ALA A 405 28.85 3.38 29.58
CA ALA A 405 28.48 4.57 28.81
C ALA A 405 27.24 5.33 29.35
N LEU A 406 27.12 5.54 30.67
CA LEU A 406 25.96 6.28 31.22
C LEU A 406 26.27 6.97 32.56
N LYS A 407 26.84 8.20 32.49
CA LYS A 407 26.70 9.33 33.45
C LYS A 407 27.77 10.41 33.23
N THR A 408 27.40 11.49 32.53
CA THR A 408 27.94 12.85 32.70
C THR A 408 26.93 13.86 32.14
N SER A 409 27.05 15.14 32.53
CA SER A 409 26.17 16.26 32.15
C SER A 409 24.66 16.09 32.42
N SER A 410 24.28 16.09 33.70
CA SER A 410 22.93 16.53 34.11
C SER A 410 23.02 17.41 35.36
N GLU A 411 23.36 18.70 35.19
CA GLU A 411 23.08 19.75 36.19
C GLU A 411 23.29 21.16 35.63
N LYS A 412 22.48 22.12 36.12
CA LYS A 412 22.39 23.54 35.74
C LYS A 412 21.88 23.76 34.29
N THR A 413 20.87 24.60 34.04
CA THR A 413 20.13 25.57 34.88
C THR A 413 18.61 25.39 34.76
N SER A 414 17.88 25.58 35.87
CA SER A 414 16.41 25.58 35.90
C SER A 414 15.87 26.71 36.80
N GLU A 415 15.91 27.93 36.27
CA GLU A 415 15.27 29.16 36.76
C GLU A 415 15.08 30.06 35.51
N ASN A 416 14.06 30.91 35.36
CA ASN A 416 12.95 31.26 36.25
C ASN A 416 11.70 31.70 35.41
N LEU A 417 10.64 32.18 36.09
CA LEU A 417 9.40 32.81 35.56
C LEU A 417 8.13 31.93 35.42
N THR A 418 7.36 31.90 36.50
CA THR A 418 5.90 31.69 36.49
C THR A 418 5.18 33.06 36.56
N THR A 419 3.86 33.10 36.30
CA THR A 419 2.96 34.29 36.35
C THR A 419 3.16 35.28 35.17
N ASN A 420 2.12 35.95 34.65
CA ASN A 420 0.78 36.22 35.19
C ASN A 420 -0.37 35.73 34.30
N SER A 421 -1.47 35.34 34.94
CA SER A 421 -2.81 35.40 34.35
C SER A 421 -3.43 36.76 34.68
N ASN A 422 -4.22 37.33 33.77
CA ASN A 422 -5.26 38.28 34.16
C ASN A 422 -6.41 38.30 33.15
N GLN A 423 -7.62 38.56 33.65
CA GLN A 423 -8.85 38.65 32.87
C GLN A 423 -9.06 40.08 32.36
N VAL A 424 -9.66 40.23 31.17
CA VAL A 424 -10.62 41.31 30.87
C VAL A 424 -11.72 40.73 29.96
N GLU A 425 -12.93 41.26 30.07
CA GLU A 425 -14.16 40.71 29.49
C GLU A 425 -14.43 41.10 28.03
N GLY A 426 -15.13 40.21 27.34
CA GLY A 426 -16.29 40.45 26.48
C GLY A 426 -16.41 41.71 25.59
N LYS A 427 -16.62 41.46 24.29
CA LYS A 427 -17.87 41.90 23.60
C LYS A 427 -18.11 41.17 22.27
N LYS A 428 -19.39 40.83 22.01
CA LYS A 428 -19.93 40.63 20.66
C LYS A 428 -20.00 41.99 19.93
N PRO A 429 -20.21 41.98 18.59
CA PRO A 429 -21.58 42.26 18.14
C PRO A 429 -22.14 41.20 17.16
N ASP A 430 -23.47 41.16 17.06
CA ASP A 430 -24.21 40.38 16.06
C ASP A 430 -24.45 41.18 14.75
N VAL A 431 -24.68 40.44 13.67
CA VAL A 431 -25.71 40.61 12.60
C VAL A 431 -26.36 42.02 12.52
N THR A 432 -26.48 42.69 11.36
CA THR A 432 -27.58 42.46 10.37
C THR A 432 -27.41 43.25 9.05
N ASN A 433 -27.93 42.69 7.95
CA ASN A 433 -28.34 43.25 6.62
C ASN A 433 -28.10 44.74 6.28
N GLN A 434 -27.83 45.02 4.99
CA GLN A 434 -28.88 45.50 4.05
C GLN A 434 -28.55 45.34 2.55
N LYS A 435 -29.58 45.49 1.71
CA LYS A 435 -29.57 45.29 0.24
C LYS A 435 -29.61 46.62 -0.52
N LYS A 436 -28.89 46.69 -1.66
CA LYS A 436 -29.26 47.24 -3.00
C LYS A 436 -27.95 47.57 -3.74
N ALA A 437 -27.69 47.33 -5.03
CA ALA A 437 -28.45 47.08 -6.27
C ALA A 437 -28.20 48.23 -7.27
N GLU A 438 -28.13 47.90 -8.57
CA GLU A 438 -28.11 48.82 -9.73
C GLU A 438 -26.84 49.70 -9.92
N ASN A 439 -26.40 50.09 -11.13
CA ASN A 439 -26.56 49.50 -12.49
C ASN A 439 -25.54 50.16 -13.48
N VAL A 440 -25.30 49.54 -14.65
CA VAL A 440 -24.67 50.10 -15.88
C VAL A 440 -23.21 50.64 -15.80
N GLY A 441 -22.39 50.43 -16.84
CA GLY A 441 -21.10 51.15 -16.96
C GLY A 441 -20.07 50.66 -18.00
N VAL A 442 -20.41 50.57 -19.29
CA VAL A 442 -19.44 50.20 -20.36
C VAL A 442 -18.68 51.44 -20.87
N THR A 443 -17.33 51.40 -20.94
CA THR A 443 -16.56 51.96 -22.09
C THR A 443 -15.06 51.58 -22.09
N LYS A 444 -14.41 51.85 -23.23
CA LYS A 444 -13.01 51.49 -23.59
C LYS A 444 -12.02 52.60 -23.20
N GLY A 445 -10.73 52.27 -22.98
CA GLY A 445 -9.67 53.26 -22.75
C GLY A 445 -8.25 52.77 -23.03
N VAL A 446 -7.80 52.83 -24.28
CA VAL A 446 -6.41 52.50 -24.69
C VAL A 446 -5.49 53.71 -24.54
N LYS A 447 -4.24 53.53 -24.08
CA LYS A 447 -3.17 54.52 -24.35
C LYS A 447 -1.77 53.92 -24.59
N ARG A 448 -1.09 54.54 -25.57
CA ARG A 448 0.21 54.22 -26.23
C ARG A 448 0.87 55.60 -26.48
N VAL A 449 2.16 55.81 -26.73
CA VAL A 449 3.32 55.00 -27.18
C VAL A 449 4.60 55.60 -26.51
N ARG A 450 5.79 55.04 -26.78
CA ARG A 450 7.18 55.55 -26.54
C ARG A 450 7.81 55.12 -25.20
N GLY A 451 8.99 54.49 -25.14
CA GLY A 451 9.82 53.89 -26.21
C GLY A 451 10.97 54.76 -26.73
N LYS A 452 12.20 54.24 -26.63
CA LYS A 452 13.42 54.77 -27.28
C LYS A 452 14.42 53.63 -27.55
N LYS A 453 14.84 53.44 -28.80
CA LYS A 453 16.10 52.76 -29.15
C LYS A 453 17.25 53.76 -29.02
N ILE A 454 18.47 53.26 -28.88
CA ILE A 454 19.61 53.55 -29.80
C ILE A 454 20.65 52.44 -29.59
N SER A 455 21.42 52.15 -30.63
CA SER A 455 22.43 51.10 -30.69
C SER A 455 23.85 51.68 -30.70
N ALA A 456 24.81 50.87 -30.22
CA ALA A 456 26.09 50.65 -30.86
C ALA A 456 26.28 49.12 -30.93
#